data_AF-A0A7C2WMT8-F1
#
_entry.id   AF-A0A7C2WMT8-F1
#
_cell.length_a   1.000
_cell.length_b   1.000
_cell.length_c   1.000
_cell.angle_alpha   90.00
_cell.angle_beta   90.00
_cell.angle_gamma   90.00
#
_symmetry.space_group_name_H-M   'P 1'
#
loop_
_entity.id
_entity.type
_entity.pdbx_description
1 polymer ?
#
loop_
_entity_poly.entity_id
_entity_poly.type
_entity_poly.pdbx_seq_one_letter_code
_entity_poly.pdbx_strand_id
1 'polypeptide(L)'
;MHLKKYEVRSISEAMERIRRDLGPDAVILSSRRIGKGASSRIEIVAAMERDEGTAEEASAEKSWRAVGEPGRYAEHGDRWSRI
;
A
#
# COMPACT_ATOMS: atom_id res chain seq x y z
N MET A 1 -6.18 4.11 0.92
CA MET A 1 -5.49 5.02 1.88
C MET A 1 -6.31 5.25 3.15
N HIS A 2 -5.70 5.16 4.35
CA HIS A 2 -6.32 5.45 5.66
C HIS A 2 -5.63 6.65 6.34
N LEU A 3 -6.36 7.74 6.64
CA LEU A 3 -5.85 8.97 7.25
C LEU A 3 -6.42 9.16 8.67
N LYS A 4 -5.58 9.53 9.65
CA LYS A 4 -6.02 9.81 11.02
C LYS A 4 -5.25 10.97 11.67
N LYS A 5 -5.94 11.72 12.53
CA LYS A 5 -5.39 12.85 13.30
C LYS A 5 -5.31 12.50 14.78
N TYR A 6 -4.21 12.90 15.40
CA TYR A 6 -3.90 12.65 16.80
C TYR A 6 -3.58 13.95 17.50
N GLU A 7 -4.08 14.09 18.73
CA GLU A 7 -3.68 15.14 19.64
C GLU A 7 -3.03 14.49 20.86
N VAL A 8 -1.74 14.75 21.06
CA VAL A 8 -0.92 14.06 22.06
C VAL A 8 -0.10 15.06 22.87
N ARG A 9 0.43 14.62 24.00
CA ARG A 9 1.34 15.43 24.82
C ARG A 9 2.80 15.30 24.39
N SER A 10 3.14 14.23 23.69
CA SER A 10 4.52 13.90 23.30
C SER A 10 4.57 13.06 22.04
N ILE A 11 5.68 13.14 21.30
CA ILE A 11 5.88 12.34 20.09
C ILE A 11 5.85 10.84 20.38
N SER A 12 6.41 10.39 21.51
CA SER A 12 6.38 8.97 21.89
C SER A 12 4.97 8.41 22.02
N GLU A 13 4.05 9.20 22.62
CA GLU A 13 2.62 8.85 22.72
C GLU A 13 1.98 8.76 21.33
N ALA A 14 2.29 9.71 20.43
CA ALA A 14 1.79 9.63 19.06
C ALA A 14 2.30 8.40 18.34
N MET A 15 3.59 8.07 18.44
CA MET A 15 4.16 6.91 17.76
C MET A 15 3.53 5.59 18.24
N GLU A 16 3.24 5.46 19.53
CA GLU A 16 2.54 4.29 20.07
C GLU A 16 1.11 4.19 19.49
N ARG A 17 0.36 5.29 19.48
CA ARG A 17 -1.01 5.32 18.96
C ARG A 17 -1.06 5.10 17.45
N ILE A 18 -0.15 5.72 16.70
CA ILE A 18 -0.07 5.56 15.24
C ILE A 18 0.21 4.10 14.88
N ARG A 19 1.18 3.45 15.54
CA ARG A 19 1.46 2.03 15.29
C ARG A 19 0.29 1.12 15.64
N ARG A 20 -0.40 1.41 16.75
CA ARG A 20 -1.56 0.63 17.19
C ARG A 20 -2.75 0.78 16.24
N ASP A 21 -2.97 1.99 15.72
CA ASP A 21 -4.17 2.32 14.95
C ASP A 21 -3.99 2.13 13.44
N LEU A 22 -2.80 2.46 12.91
CA LEU A 22 -2.48 2.47 11.48
C LEU A 22 -1.37 1.48 11.09
N GLY A 23 -0.76 0.79 12.05
CA GLY A 23 0.32 -0.16 11.78
C GLY A 23 1.72 0.47 11.72
N PRO A 24 2.76 -0.37 11.62
CA PRO A 24 4.16 0.07 11.65
C PRO A 24 4.57 0.88 10.42
N ASP A 25 3.90 0.68 9.28
CA ASP A 25 4.22 1.33 8.00
C ASP A 25 3.52 2.68 7.80
N ALA A 26 2.84 3.18 8.83
CA ALA A 26 2.15 4.46 8.77
C ALA A 26 3.15 5.63 8.70
N VAL A 27 2.85 6.60 7.83
CA VAL A 27 3.67 7.78 7.58
C VAL A 27 3.03 9.02 8.20
N ILE A 28 3.83 9.84 8.87
CA ILE A 28 3.40 11.15 9.39
C ILE A 28 3.44 12.18 8.27
N LEU A 29 2.31 12.80 7.97
CA LEU A 29 2.17 13.83 6.94
C LEU A 29 2.40 15.24 7.49
N SER A 30 1.95 15.49 8.73
CA SER A 30 2.08 16.80 9.36
C SER A 30 2.17 16.68 10.86
N SER A 31 2.97 17.55 11.47
CA SER A 31 3.04 17.71 12.91
C SER A 31 3.09 19.20 13.24
N ARG A 32 2.21 19.66 14.12
CA ARG A 32 2.27 21.02 14.65
C ARG A 32 2.03 21.06 16.15
N ARG A 33 2.64 22.04 16.80
CA ARG A 33 2.35 22.34 18.20
C ARG A 33 1.10 23.21 18.28
N ILE A 34 0.17 22.83 19.15
CA ILE A 34 -1.07 23.55 19.42
C ILE A 34 -1.14 23.94 20.90
N GLY A 35 -1.89 24.99 21.22
CA GLY A 35 -1.97 25.53 22.59
C GLY A 35 -0.74 26.36 23.00
N LYS A 36 -0.87 27.08 24.12
CA LYS A 36 0.17 27.96 24.69
C LYS A 36 0.50 27.54 26.12
N GLY A 37 1.77 27.70 26.51
CA GLY A 37 2.24 27.44 27.88
C GLY A 37 2.09 25.97 28.30
N ALA A 38 1.66 25.76 29.55
CA ALA A 38 1.55 24.43 30.18
C ALA A 38 0.53 23.49 29.51
N SER A 39 -0.41 24.03 28.71
CA SER A 39 -1.43 23.25 28.00
C SER A 39 -1.05 22.93 26.55
N SER A 40 0.22 23.09 26.18
CA SER A 40 0.66 22.84 24.82
C SER A 40 0.62 21.34 24.47
N ARG A 41 0.04 21.02 23.32
CA ARG A 41 -0.09 19.67 22.76
C ARG A 41 0.48 19.63 21.35
N ILE A 42 0.61 18.43 20.80
CA ILE A 42 1.10 18.20 19.44
C ILE A 42 -0.04 17.57 18.65
N GLU A 43 -0.44 18.23 17.58
CA GLU A 43 -1.35 17.68 16.57
C GLU A 43 -0.50 16.98 15.51
N ILE A 44 -0.80 15.71 15.25
CA ILE A 44 -0.11 14.88 14.27
C ILE A 44 -1.14 14.27 13.32
N VAL A 45 -0.90 14.39 12.02
CA VAL A 45 -1.68 13.75 10.97
C VAL A 45 -0.83 12.64 10.37
N ALA A 46 -1.33 11.41 10.39
CA ALA A 46 -0.65 10.25 9.84
C ALA A 46 -1.56 9.47 8.88
N ALA A 47 -0.97 8.81 7.91
CA ALA A 47 -1.65 7.99 6.92
C ALA A 47 -0.98 6.63 6.74
N MET A 48 -1.75 5.63 6.37
CA MET A 48 -1.25 4.34 5.88
C MET A 48 -1.82 4.11 4.47
N GLU A 49 -0.94 3.88 3.50
CA GLU A 49 -1.36 3.32 2.23
C GLU A 49 -1.70 1.85 2.46
N ARG A 50 -2.93 1.48 2.14
CA ARG A 50 -3.27 0.07 2.02
C ARG A 50 -2.99 -0.22 0.56
N ASP A 51 -2.08 -1.15 0.26
CA ASP A 51 -1.98 -1.69 -1.10
C ASP A 51 -3.35 -2.24 -1.48
N GLU A 52 -4.11 -1.46 -2.23
CA GLU A 52 -5.35 -1.87 -2.88
C GLU A 52 -5.00 -2.82 -4.05
N GLY A 53 -4.08 -3.77 -3.84
CA GLY A 53 -3.33 -4.45 -4.92
C GLY A 53 -2.94 -5.90 -4.69
N THR A 54 -3.31 -6.55 -3.57
CA THR A 54 -2.95 -7.98 -3.35
C THR A 54 -4.13 -8.92 -3.13
N ALA A 55 -5.36 -8.47 -3.45
CA ALA A 55 -6.53 -9.35 -3.45
C ALA A 55 -6.85 -9.92 -4.86
N GLU A 56 -6.43 -9.27 -5.94
CA GLU A 56 -6.72 -9.72 -7.32
C GLU A 56 -5.60 -10.55 -7.96
N GLU A 57 -4.33 -10.34 -7.59
CA GLU A 57 -3.21 -11.07 -8.22
C GLU A 57 -3.10 -12.53 -7.76
N ALA A 58 -3.59 -12.88 -6.56
CA ALA A 58 -3.65 -14.28 -6.12
C ALA A 58 -4.76 -15.10 -6.84
N SER A 59 -5.73 -14.44 -7.45
CA SER A 59 -6.86 -15.07 -8.17
C SER A 59 -6.54 -15.28 -9.65
N ALA A 60 -5.91 -14.29 -10.30
CA ALA A 60 -5.47 -14.41 -11.69
C ALA A 60 -4.41 -15.50 -11.85
N GLU A 61 -3.59 -15.70 -10.81
CA GLU A 61 -2.49 -16.67 -10.78
C GLU A 61 -2.95 -18.15 -10.70
N LYS A 62 -4.25 -18.41 -10.59
CA LYS A 62 -4.79 -19.78 -10.65
C LYS A 62 -5.57 -20.09 -11.92
N SER A 63 -5.93 -19.06 -12.69
CA SER A 63 -6.78 -19.20 -13.87
C SER A 63 -6.01 -19.62 -15.13
N TRP A 64 -4.78 -19.13 -15.32
CA TRP A 64 -3.98 -19.46 -16.51
C TRP A 64 -3.31 -20.85 -16.49
N ARG A 65 -3.28 -21.54 -15.35
CA ARG A 65 -2.68 -22.89 -15.22
C ARG A 65 -3.73 -23.98 -15.44
N ALA A 66 -5.01 -23.59 -15.47
CA ALA A 66 -6.15 -24.48 -15.65
C ALA A 66 -6.73 -24.46 -17.07
N VAL A 67 -6.38 -23.48 -17.91
CA VAL A 67 -6.70 -23.52 -19.34
C VAL A 67 -5.58 -24.30 -20.04
N GLY A 68 -5.89 -25.56 -20.32
CA GLY A 68 -5.00 -26.53 -20.93
C GLY A 68 -4.35 -26.05 -22.23
N GLU A 69 -3.18 -26.62 -22.46
CA GLU A 69 -2.43 -26.79 -23.71
C GLU A 69 -2.96 -26.02 -24.93
N PRO A 70 -2.20 -25.04 -25.48
CA PRO A 70 -2.36 -24.70 -26.87
C PRO A 70 -1.91 -25.90 -27.71
N GLY A 71 -2.90 -26.73 -28.06
CA GLY A 71 -2.74 -27.80 -29.02
C GLY A 71 -2.11 -27.27 -30.31
N ARG A 72 -1.10 -28.02 -30.78
CA ARG A 72 -0.71 -28.19 -32.19
C ARG A 72 -1.22 -27.10 -33.12
N TYR A 73 -0.43 -26.05 -33.31
CA TYR A 73 -0.49 -25.28 -34.55
C TYR A 73 0.35 -26.04 -35.57
N ALA A 74 -0.35 -26.56 -36.56
CA ALA A 74 0.20 -27.24 -37.70
C ALA A 74 1.19 -26.34 -38.45
N GLU A 75 2.13 -27.02 -39.08
CA GLU A 75 3.11 -26.50 -40.01
C GLU A 75 2.48 -25.55 -41.03
N HIS A 76 2.97 -24.32 -41.10
CA HIS A 76 2.97 -23.58 -42.35
C HIS A 76 4.23 -22.72 -42.38
N GLY A 77 5.18 -23.19 -43.19
CA GLY A 77 6.43 -22.51 -43.42
C GLY A 77 6.23 -21.35 -44.36
N ASP A 78 6.49 -20.14 -43.88
CA ASP A 78 6.63 -18.97 -44.74
C ASP A 78 7.95 -18.26 -44.40
N ARG A 79 8.99 -18.84 -44.99
CA ARG A 79 10.13 -18.19 -45.66
C ARG A 79 10.26 -16.67 -45.40
N TRP A 80 11.01 -16.32 -44.36
CA TRP A 80 11.77 -15.06 -44.34
C TRP A 80 13.23 -15.35 -44.66
N SER A 81 13.53 -15.40 -45.97
CA SER A 81 14.87 -15.13 -46.48
C SER A 81 14.84 -13.78 -47.18
N ARG A 82 15.46 -12.79 -46.53
CA ARG A 82 16.49 -11.89 -47.09
C ARG A 82 16.62 -12.00 -48.62
N ILE A 83 16.34 -10.94 -49.38
CA ILE A 83 17.25 -9.86 -49.87
C ILE A 83 16.39 -8.73 -50.42
#